data_AF-A0A2C9V2D2-F1
#
_entry.id   AF-A0A2C9V2D2-F1
#
_cell.length_a   1.000
_cell.length_b   1.000
_cell.length_c   1.000
_cell.angle_alpha   90.00
_cell.angle_beta   90.00
_cell.angle_gamma   90.00
#
_symmetry.space_group_name_H-M   'P 1'
#
loop_
_entity.id
_entity.type
_entity.pdbx_description
1 polymer ?
#
loop_
_entity_poly.entity_id
_entity_poly.type
_entity_poly.pdbx_seq_one_letter_code
_entity_poly.pdbx_strand_id
1 'polypeptide(L)'
;MVRSVANKKILSYSDVVLRHEDLDILSGGSHWSLVVYDRIANVFVHRDSCSGTNKRHALQLYKAVVRFVGASDGAADGKYMELVNSPQQVNCGLYVTAIARGICSWNKNCHQTDRGFLWFCVVNDQVTPSAVAAMGNEILCMIRRLMESK
;
A
#
# COMPACT_ATOMS: atom_id res chain seq x y z
N MET A 1 -3.55 -8.93 -37.99
CA MET A 1 -4.62 -9.03 -36.97
C MET A 1 -4.01 -9.67 -35.73
N VAL A 2 -3.58 -8.87 -34.75
CA VAL A 2 -2.99 -9.38 -33.50
C VAL A 2 -4.13 -10.03 -32.71
N ARG A 3 -4.00 -11.32 -32.39
CA ARG A 3 -4.93 -12.00 -31.48
C ARG A 3 -4.89 -11.25 -30.15
N SER A 4 -6.00 -10.60 -29.78
CA SER A 4 -6.20 -10.11 -28.42
C SER A 4 -6.09 -11.33 -27.49
N VAL A 5 -4.96 -11.43 -26.81
CA VAL A 5 -4.82 -12.38 -25.70
C VAL A 5 -5.81 -11.87 -24.67
N ALA A 6 -6.89 -12.63 -24.43
CA ALA A 6 -7.82 -12.32 -23.34
C ALA A 6 -6.99 -11.97 -22.10
N ASN A 7 -7.31 -10.88 -21.42
CA ASN A 7 -6.52 -10.40 -20.28
C ASN A 7 -6.58 -11.42 -19.13
N LYS A 8 -5.67 -12.40 -19.20
CA LYS A 8 -5.64 -13.56 -18.33
C LYS A 8 -5.07 -13.16 -16.98
N LYS A 9 -5.65 -13.73 -15.93
CA LYS A 9 -5.07 -13.66 -14.60
C LYS A 9 -3.74 -14.41 -14.59
N ILE A 10 -2.66 -13.74 -14.16
CA ILE A 10 -1.32 -14.32 -14.00
C ILE A 10 -1.12 -14.81 -12.59
N LEU A 11 -1.48 -13.98 -11.60
CA LEU A 11 -1.39 -14.31 -10.19
C LEU A 11 -2.69 -13.93 -9.49
N SER A 12 -3.18 -14.82 -8.63
CA SER A 12 -4.24 -14.52 -7.66
C SER A 12 -3.73 -14.95 -6.30
N TYR A 13 -3.75 -14.08 -5.32
CA TYR A 13 -3.53 -14.44 -3.94
C TYR A 13 -4.48 -13.64 -3.05
N SER A 14 -5.48 -14.34 -2.49
CA SER A 14 -6.60 -13.70 -1.79
C SER A 14 -7.22 -12.58 -2.67
N ASP A 15 -7.22 -11.35 -2.19
CA ASP A 15 -7.76 -10.18 -2.90
C ASP A 15 -6.76 -9.50 -3.85
N VAL A 16 -5.51 -10.00 -3.93
CA VAL A 16 -4.49 -9.50 -4.85
C VAL A 16 -4.60 -10.25 -6.18
N VAL A 17 -4.79 -9.50 -7.26
CA VAL A 17 -4.89 -10.03 -8.62
C VAL A 17 -3.90 -9.30 -9.51
N LEU A 18 -3.02 -10.04 -10.18
CA LEU A 18 -2.16 -9.55 -11.24
C LEU A 18 -2.65 -10.16 -12.56
N ARG A 19 -2.93 -9.31 -13.56
CA ARG A 19 -3.37 -9.70 -14.89
C ARG A 19 -2.28 -9.48 -15.92
N HIS A 20 -2.47 -10.03 -17.12
CA HIS A 20 -1.49 -9.93 -18.20
C HIS A 20 -1.27 -8.50 -18.67
N GLU A 21 -2.34 -7.68 -18.72
CA GLU A 21 -2.22 -6.25 -19.03
C GLU A 21 -1.45 -5.46 -17.96
N ASP A 22 -1.41 -5.96 -16.71
CA ASP A 22 -0.68 -5.33 -15.62
C ASP A 22 0.84 -5.57 -15.73
N LEU A 23 1.29 -6.50 -16.58
CA LEU A 23 2.72 -6.76 -16.77
C LEU A 23 3.47 -5.55 -17.34
N ASP A 24 2.79 -4.75 -18.16
CA ASP A 24 3.37 -3.52 -18.70
C ASP A 24 3.63 -2.50 -17.57
N ILE A 25 2.83 -2.53 -16.49
CA ILE A 25 3.08 -1.75 -15.27
C ILE A 25 4.33 -2.25 -14.54
N LEU A 26 4.62 -3.55 -14.60
CA LEU A 26 5.80 -4.15 -13.98
C LEU A 26 7.08 -3.91 -14.79
N SER A 27 6.97 -3.47 -16.04
CA SER A 27 8.10 -3.22 -16.94
C SER A 27 8.83 -1.90 -16.67
N GLY A 28 8.36 -1.09 -15.73
CA GLY A 28 9.00 0.18 -15.34
C GLY A 28 8.46 0.79 -14.05
N GLY A 29 9.27 1.65 -13.44
CA GLY A 29 8.94 2.36 -12.20
C GLY A 29 10.16 2.51 -11.30
N SER A 30 10.53 3.73 -10.97
CA SER A 30 11.70 4.01 -10.11
C SER A 30 11.34 4.16 -8.64
N HIS A 31 10.05 4.17 -8.30
CA HIS A 31 9.60 4.58 -6.98
C HIS A 31 8.26 3.98 -6.54
N TRP A 32 8.21 3.52 -5.29
CA TRP A 32 7.02 2.97 -4.66
C TRP A 32 6.45 3.95 -3.63
N SER A 33 5.13 4.08 -3.60
CA SER A 33 4.40 4.85 -2.60
C SER A 33 3.13 4.09 -2.20
N LEU A 34 2.53 4.43 -1.06
CA LEU A 34 1.35 3.76 -0.53
C LEU A 34 0.17 4.74 -0.43
N VAL A 35 -1.02 4.32 -0.86
CA VAL A 35 -2.29 4.99 -0.54
C VAL A 35 -3.13 4.07 0.32
N VAL A 36 -3.57 4.56 1.48
CA VAL A 36 -4.38 3.81 2.45
C VAL A 36 -5.72 4.50 2.61
N TYR A 37 -6.82 3.77 2.41
CA TYR A 37 -8.15 4.27 2.74
C TYR A 37 -8.57 3.78 4.13
N ASP A 38 -8.77 4.71 5.05
CA ASP A 38 -9.41 4.45 6.34
C ASP A 38 -10.90 4.76 6.24
N ARG A 39 -11.73 3.72 6.35
CA ARG A 39 -13.19 3.83 6.22
C ARG A 39 -13.82 4.57 7.40
N ILE A 40 -13.26 4.47 8.60
CA ILE A 40 -13.85 5.05 9.83
C ILE A 40 -13.60 6.56 9.82
N ALA A 41 -12.36 6.96 9.55
CA ALA A 41 -12.01 8.38 9.42
C ALA A 41 -12.42 8.98 8.05
N ASN A 42 -12.90 8.13 7.13
CA ASN A 42 -13.24 8.48 5.75
C ASN A 42 -12.13 9.30 5.07
N VAL A 43 -10.90 8.80 5.14
CA VAL A 43 -9.70 9.50 4.65
C VAL A 43 -8.80 8.57 3.84
N PHE A 44 -8.27 9.09 2.75
CA PHE A 44 -7.19 8.52 1.98
C PHE A 44 -5.88 9.15 2.43
N VAL A 45 -4.98 8.34 2.96
CA VAL A 45 -3.64 8.75 3.36
C VAL A 45 -2.65 8.28 2.30
N HIS A 46 -2.05 9.23 1.59
CA HIS A 46 -0.92 8.96 0.70
C HIS A 46 0.39 9.15 1.45
N ARG A 47 1.25 8.14 1.39
CA ARG A 47 2.60 8.16 1.95
C ARG A 47 3.61 7.88 0.86
N ASP A 48 4.51 8.82 0.68
CA ASP A 48 5.52 8.83 -0.37
C ASP A 48 6.89 9.10 0.27
N SER A 49 7.82 8.17 0.10
CA SER A 49 9.16 8.26 0.68
C SER A 49 10.17 9.05 -0.17
N CYS A 50 9.74 9.63 -1.31
CA CYS A 50 10.59 10.43 -2.19
C CYS A 50 9.82 11.63 -2.77
N SER A 51 9.81 12.73 -2.01
CA SER A 51 9.48 14.10 -2.46
C SER A 51 8.21 14.25 -3.31
N GLY A 52 7.17 13.45 -3.05
CA GLY A 52 5.89 13.55 -3.76
C GLY A 52 5.94 13.14 -5.24
N THR A 53 6.96 12.38 -5.65
CA THR A 53 7.13 11.91 -7.04
C THR A 53 5.88 11.17 -7.53
N ASN A 54 5.21 10.43 -6.64
CA ASN A 54 4.00 9.68 -6.96
C ASN A 54 2.69 10.43 -6.62
N LYS A 55 2.74 11.69 -6.21
CA LYS A 55 1.55 12.48 -5.83
C LYS A 55 0.49 12.50 -6.92
N ARG A 56 0.90 12.71 -8.18
CA ARG A 56 -0.05 12.73 -9.32
C ARG A 56 -0.74 11.38 -9.51
N HIS A 57 0.02 10.29 -9.42
CA HIS A 57 -0.51 8.93 -9.53
C HIS A 57 -1.45 8.59 -8.36
N ALA A 58 -1.08 8.95 -7.13
CA ALA A 58 -1.91 8.76 -5.95
C ALA A 58 -3.22 9.56 -6.02
N LEU A 59 -3.17 10.81 -6.49
CA LEU A 59 -4.36 11.64 -6.66
C LEU A 59 -5.27 11.10 -7.78
N GLN A 60 -4.69 10.57 -8.86
CA GLN A 60 -5.46 9.92 -9.93
C GLN A 60 -6.19 8.67 -9.41
N LEU A 61 -5.49 7.82 -8.64
CA LEU A 61 -6.10 6.67 -7.99
C LEU A 61 -7.24 7.09 -7.07
N TYR A 62 -7.00 8.07 -6.18
CA TYR A 62 -8.02 8.61 -5.28
C TYR A 62 -9.27 9.07 -6.05
N LYS A 63 -9.11 9.90 -7.09
CA LYS A 63 -10.23 10.39 -7.90
C LYS A 63 -11.01 9.26 -8.58
N ALA A 64 -10.33 8.19 -8.99
CA ALA A 64 -10.96 7.05 -9.63
C ALA A 64 -11.77 6.20 -8.65
N VAL A 65 -11.35 6.09 -7.38
CA VAL A 65 -11.95 5.15 -6.42
C VAL A 65 -12.85 5.81 -5.36
N VAL A 66 -12.71 7.11 -5.10
CA VAL A 66 -13.39 7.81 -3.99
C VAL A 66 -14.91 7.66 -4.03
N ARG A 67 -15.51 7.63 -5.21
CA ARG A 67 -16.97 7.50 -5.38
C ARG A 67 -17.49 6.08 -5.18
N PHE A 68 -16.58 5.10 -5.12
CA PHE A 68 -16.90 3.68 -4.95
C PHE A 68 -16.61 3.17 -3.54
N VAL A 69 -16.02 4.01 -2.67
CA VAL A 69 -15.70 3.66 -1.28
C VAL A 69 -16.26 4.71 -0.32
N GLY A 70 -16.74 4.28 0.84
CA GLY A 70 -17.41 5.17 1.81
C GLY A 70 -18.75 4.62 2.29
N ALA A 71 -19.42 5.40 3.15
CA ALA A 71 -20.78 5.13 3.59
C ALA A 71 -21.78 5.50 2.47
N SER A 72 -22.81 4.66 2.28
CA SER A 72 -23.81 4.74 1.23
C SER A 72 -24.53 6.10 1.12
N ASP A 73 -24.98 6.40 -0.10
CA ASP A 73 -25.78 7.55 -0.58
C ASP A 73 -26.00 8.71 0.41
N GLY A 74 -25.17 9.75 0.27
CA GLY A 74 -25.36 11.07 0.89
C GLY A 74 -24.20 11.57 1.74
N ALA A 75 -23.25 10.70 2.11
CA ALA A 75 -22.04 11.10 2.82
C ALA A 75 -21.06 11.82 1.87
N ALA A 76 -20.33 12.82 2.40
CA ALA A 76 -19.30 13.51 1.64
C ALA A 76 -18.17 12.54 1.22
N ASP A 77 -17.59 12.80 0.05
CA ASP A 77 -16.43 12.09 -0.46
C ASP A 77 -15.31 12.02 0.60
N GLY A 78 -14.63 10.89 0.68
CA GLY A 78 -13.50 10.70 1.59
C GLY A 78 -12.41 11.74 1.33
N LYS A 79 -11.77 12.26 2.38
CA LYS A 79 -10.75 13.31 2.23
C LYS A 79 -9.43 12.74 1.73
N TYR A 80 -8.69 13.47 0.91
CA TYR A 80 -7.31 13.12 0.54
C TYR A 80 -6.31 13.85 1.44
N MET A 81 -5.34 13.11 1.98
CA MET A 81 -4.28 13.64 2.84
C MET A 81 -2.92 13.09 2.41
N GLU A 82 -1.94 13.99 2.28
CA GLU A 82 -0.56 13.65 1.94
C GLU A 82 0.31 13.73 3.20
N LEU A 83 1.05 12.66 3.50
CA LEU A 83 1.95 12.62 4.65
C LEU A 83 3.37 12.96 4.20
N VAL A 84 3.83 14.19 4.51
CA VAL A 84 5.07 14.77 3.94
C VAL A 84 6.34 14.40 4.72
N ASN A 85 6.23 13.71 5.86
CA ASN A 85 7.35 13.50 6.77
C ASN A 85 7.92 12.09 6.65
N SER A 86 8.73 11.83 5.63
CA SER A 86 9.57 10.62 5.57
C SER A 86 10.94 10.99 5.01
N PRO A 87 12.04 10.73 5.73
CA PRO A 87 13.39 10.99 5.22
C PRO A 87 13.57 10.22 3.91
N GLN A 88 14.30 10.75 2.93
CA GLN A 88 14.45 10.13 1.61
C GLN A 88 14.97 8.69 1.73
N GLN A 89 14.21 7.72 1.21
CA GLN A 89 14.48 6.30 1.42
C GLN A 89 14.93 5.64 0.12
N VAL A 90 16.08 4.99 0.16
CA VAL A 90 16.64 4.24 -0.99
C VAL A 90 15.82 2.97 -1.27
N ASN A 91 15.20 2.37 -0.24
CA ASN A 91 14.46 1.11 -0.32
C ASN A 91 12.93 1.32 -0.22
N CYS A 92 12.35 2.19 -1.05
CA CYS A 92 10.94 2.59 -0.98
C CYS A 92 9.95 1.40 -0.96
N GLY A 93 10.22 0.31 -1.70
CA GLY A 93 9.39 -0.89 -1.69
C GLY A 93 9.34 -1.63 -0.34
N LEU A 94 10.47 -1.70 0.37
CA LEU A 94 10.50 -2.32 1.70
C LEU A 94 9.77 -1.45 2.74
N TYR A 95 9.86 -0.13 2.62
CA TYR A 95 9.10 0.77 3.50
C TYR A 95 7.59 0.67 3.25
N VAL A 96 7.14 0.65 1.99
CA VAL A 96 5.73 0.40 1.66
C VAL A 96 5.25 -0.90 2.31
N THR A 97 6.04 -1.97 2.20
CA THR A 97 5.74 -3.27 2.80
C THR A 97 5.69 -3.20 4.34
N ALA A 98 6.65 -2.52 4.96
CA ALA A 98 6.72 -2.38 6.41
C ALA A 98 5.59 -1.54 6.99
N ILE A 99 5.24 -0.44 6.31
CA ILE A 99 4.09 0.39 6.68
C ILE A 99 2.80 -0.43 6.57
N ALA A 100 2.58 -1.13 5.46
CA ALA A 100 1.42 -1.99 5.29
C ALA A 100 1.32 -3.05 6.40
N ARG A 101 2.45 -3.68 6.77
CA ARG A 101 2.52 -4.63 7.89
C ARG A 101 2.15 -3.98 9.22
N GLY A 102 2.68 -2.78 9.50
CA GLY A 102 2.38 -2.02 10.72
C GLY A 102 0.90 -1.66 10.83
N ILE A 103 0.28 -1.20 9.75
CA ILE A 103 -1.16 -0.88 9.68
C ILE A 103 -2.00 -2.14 9.91
N CYS A 104 -1.67 -3.24 9.24
CA CYS A 104 -2.36 -4.52 9.42
C CYS A 104 -2.25 -5.03 10.87
N SER A 105 -1.06 -4.88 11.48
CA SER A 105 -0.85 -5.24 12.89
C SER A 105 -1.69 -4.37 13.82
N TRP A 106 -1.67 -3.04 13.61
CA TRP A 106 -2.50 -2.12 14.38
C TRP A 106 -3.99 -2.44 14.26
N ASN A 107 -4.50 -2.63 13.03
CA ASN A 107 -5.91 -2.91 12.80
C ASN A 107 -6.39 -4.24 13.43
N LYS A 108 -5.51 -5.25 13.51
CA LYS A 108 -5.82 -6.51 14.21
C LYS A 108 -5.89 -6.35 15.72
N ASN A 109 -5.07 -5.47 16.28
CA ASN A 109 -4.89 -5.32 17.74
C ASN A 109 -5.63 -4.12 18.34
N CYS A 110 -6.15 -3.20 17.52
CA CYS A 110 -6.82 -1.99 18.03
C CYS A 110 -8.17 -2.32 18.67
N HIS A 111 -8.41 -1.80 19.87
CA HIS A 111 -9.72 -1.86 20.51
C HIS A 111 -10.67 -0.84 19.85
N GLN A 112 -11.99 -1.04 19.94
CA GLN A 112 -12.98 -0.15 19.32
C GLN A 112 -12.85 1.31 19.79
N THR A 113 -12.35 1.53 21.01
CA THR A 113 -12.11 2.84 21.62
C THR A 113 -10.93 3.61 21.01
N ASP A 114 -9.97 2.93 20.36
CA ASP A 114 -8.78 3.55 19.76
C ASP A 114 -8.99 3.91 18.28
N ARG A 115 -10.13 3.52 17.68
CA ARG A 115 -10.43 3.73 16.26
C ARG A 115 -10.65 5.20 15.85
N GLY A 116 -10.67 6.12 16.82
CA GLY A 116 -10.70 7.56 16.57
C GLY A 116 -9.33 8.15 16.20
N PHE A 117 -8.23 7.42 16.47
CA PHE A 117 -6.88 7.88 16.18
C PHE A 117 -6.29 7.09 15.00
N LEU A 118 -5.73 7.81 14.02
CA LEU A 118 -5.05 7.20 12.88
C LEU A 118 -3.81 6.41 13.33
N TRP A 119 -3.45 5.38 12.59
CA TRP A 119 -2.34 4.46 12.84
C TRP A 119 -0.92 5.09 12.85
N PHE A 120 -0.80 6.41 12.73
CA PHE A 120 0.46 7.11 12.49
C PHE A 120 1.50 6.93 13.59
N CYS A 121 1.12 7.04 14.87
CA CYS A 121 2.07 6.87 15.96
C CYS A 121 2.65 5.45 15.98
N VAL A 122 1.77 4.45 15.89
CA VAL A 122 2.17 3.03 15.90
C VAL A 122 3.09 2.71 14.72
N VAL A 123 2.78 3.21 13.52
CA VAL A 123 3.62 2.96 12.36
C VAL A 123 4.94 3.73 12.44
N ASN A 124 4.97 4.96 12.96
CA ASN A 124 6.21 5.69 13.14
C ASN A 124 7.14 5.03 14.16
N ASP A 125 6.57 4.44 15.22
CA ASP A 125 7.36 3.72 16.24
C ASP A 125 7.89 2.38 15.72
N GLN A 126 7.10 1.65 14.91
CA GLN A 126 7.47 0.32 14.41
C GLN A 126 8.33 0.36 13.14
N VAL A 127 8.12 1.34 12.26
CA VAL A 127 8.79 1.41 10.95
C VAL A 127 10.06 2.25 11.06
N THR A 128 11.06 1.67 11.70
CA THR A 128 12.40 2.23 11.80
C THR A 128 13.30 1.69 10.67
N PRO A 129 14.40 2.39 10.31
CA PRO A 129 15.32 1.90 9.28
C PRO A 129 15.87 0.49 9.56
N SER A 130 16.16 0.17 10.83
CA SER A 130 16.63 -1.16 11.24
C SER A 130 15.54 -2.23 11.09
N ALA A 131 14.29 -1.94 11.47
CA ALA A 131 13.17 -2.85 11.30
C ALA A 131 12.89 -3.14 9.81
N VAL A 132 13.02 -2.12 8.94
CA VAL A 132 12.86 -2.27 7.49
C VAL A 132 13.98 -3.12 6.88
N ALA A 133 15.23 -2.92 7.31
CA ALA A 133 16.35 -3.76 6.88
C ALA A 133 16.17 -5.22 7.32
N ALA A 134 15.75 -5.45 8.57
CA ALA A 134 15.45 -6.78 9.08
C ALA A 134 14.32 -7.46 8.29
N MET A 135 13.28 -6.70 7.93
CA MET A 135 12.18 -7.21 7.10
C MET A 135 12.65 -7.67 5.72
N GLY A 136 13.63 -7.00 5.12
CA GLY A 136 14.25 -7.47 3.87
C GLY A 136 14.84 -8.88 4.01
N ASN A 137 15.54 -9.13 5.12
CA ASN A 137 16.09 -10.47 5.42
C ASN A 137 14.99 -11.49 5.71
N GLU A 138 13.94 -11.10 6.44
CA GLU A 138 12.78 -11.98 6.69
C GLU A 138 12.11 -12.42 5.38
N ILE A 139 11.89 -11.49 4.45
CA ILE A 139 11.30 -11.80 3.13
C ILE A 139 12.18 -12.78 2.36
N LEU A 140 13.50 -12.55 2.31
CA LEU A 140 14.43 -13.46 1.64
C LEU A 140 14.41 -14.86 2.25
N CYS A 141 14.38 -14.97 3.58
CA CYS A 141 14.26 -16.25 4.28
C CYS A 141 12.93 -16.95 3.96
N MET A 142 11.81 -16.22 3.91
CA MET A 142 10.51 -16.78 3.53
C MET A 142 10.52 -17.31 2.10
N ILE A 143 11.10 -16.55 1.16
CA ILE A 143 11.20 -16.97 -0.25
C ILE A 143 12.00 -18.27 -0.35
N ARG A 144 13.17 -18.37 0.31
CA ARG A 144 14.01 -19.58 0.29
C ARG A 144 13.26 -20.80 0.83
N ARG A 145 12.60 -20.66 1.98
CA ARG A 145 11.79 -21.73 2.57
C ARG A 145 10.66 -22.18 1.63
N LEU A 146 9.99 -21.24 0.97
CA LEU A 146 8.94 -21.56 0.01
C LEU A 146 9.47 -22.29 -1.23
N MET A 147 10.69 -21.95 -1.67
CA MET A 147 11.37 -22.65 -2.77
C MET A 147 11.75 -24.09 -2.38
N GLU A 148 12.19 -24.31 -1.14
CA GLU A 148 12.54 -25.64 -0.61
C GLU A 148 11.32 -26.53 -0.36
N SER A 149 10.14 -25.92 -0.14
CA SER A 149 8.88 -26.63 0.12
C SER A 149 8.11 -27.08 -1.13
N LYS A 150 8.67 -26.85 -2.32
CA LYS A 150 8.12 -27.28 -3.61
C LYS A 150 8.81 -28.54 -4.11
#